data_AF-A0A9W9CTH4-F1
#
_entry.id   AF-A0A9W9CTH4-F1
#
_cell.length_a   1.000
_cell.length_b   1.000
_cell.length_c   1.000
_cell.angle_alpha   90.00
_cell.angle_beta   90.00
_cell.angle_gamma   90.00
#
_symmetry.space_group_name_H-M   'P 1'
#
loop_
_entity.id
_entity.type
_entity.pdbx_description
1 polymer ?
#
loop_
_entity_poly.entity_id
_entity_poly.type
_entity_poly.pdbx_seq_one_letter_code
_entity_poly.pdbx_strand_id
1 'polypeptide(L)'
;MAVEFSTSGLILFIFTIFFNVVCGIFILLRILAIRVSRREFYIDDGFIVFAYANVVALGGVAIWSCVNGLGKSAAVLTEYEIGAAAKVRDASDSVS
;
A
#
# COMPACT_ATOMS: atom_id res chain seq x y z
N MET A 1 -12.11 13.84 15.52
CA MET A 1 -12.54 13.55 14.14
C MET A 1 -12.70 12.06 14.04
N ALA A 2 -13.92 11.56 13.96
CA ALA A 2 -14.16 10.14 13.71
C ALA A 2 -13.88 9.89 12.21
N VAL A 3 -12.99 8.94 11.92
CA VAL A 3 -12.70 8.56 10.53
C VAL A 3 -13.86 7.70 10.06
N GLU A 4 -14.79 8.28 9.29
CA GLU A 4 -15.90 7.52 8.70
C GLU A 4 -15.40 6.78 7.46
N PHE A 5 -15.04 5.52 7.66
CA PHE A 5 -14.69 4.62 6.57
C PHE A 5 -15.95 4.12 5.85
N SER A 6 -15.99 4.27 4.53
CA SER A 6 -16.93 3.54 3.70
C SER A 6 -16.61 2.04 3.73
N THR A 7 -17.63 1.19 3.62
CA THR A 7 -17.50 -0.27 3.65
C THR A 7 -16.46 -0.78 2.65
N SER A 8 -16.41 -0.20 1.45
CA SER A 8 -15.44 -0.55 0.41
C SER A 8 -14.00 -0.16 0.79
N GLY A 9 -13.83 1.04 1.37
CA GLY A 9 -12.52 1.54 1.82
C GLY A 9 -11.96 0.73 2.98
N LEU A 10 -12.83 0.25 3.87
CA LEU A 10 -12.44 -0.61 5.00
C LEU A 10 -11.95 -1.98 4.53
N ILE A 11 -12.63 -2.58 3.54
CA ILE A 11 -12.22 -3.85 2.95
C ILE A 11 -10.83 -3.71 2.29
N LEU A 12 -10.65 -2.68 1.45
CA LEU A 12 -9.34 -2.42 0.82
C LEU A 12 -8.24 -2.22 1.86
N PHE A 13 -8.51 -1.46 2.91
CA PHE A 13 -7.57 -1.24 4.01
C PHE A 13 -7.13 -2.54 4.68
N ILE A 14 -8.08 -3.43 5.01
CA ILE A 14 -7.77 -4.74 5.61
C ILE A 14 -6.91 -5.58 4.66
N PHE A 15 -7.28 -5.65 3.38
CA PHE A 15 -6.51 -6.42 2.40
C PHE A 15 -5.10 -5.87 2.20
N THR A 16 -4.93 -4.55 2.12
CA THR A 16 -3.62 -3.91 1.99
C THR A 16 -2.73 -4.25 3.19
N ILE A 17 -3.24 -4.16 4.42
CA ILE A 17 -2.48 -4.54 5.61
C ILE A 17 -2.13 -6.03 5.58
N PHE A 18 -3.10 -6.89 5.28
CA PHE A 18 -2.90 -8.34 5.26
C PHE A 18 -1.81 -8.75 4.26
N PHE A 19 -1.92 -8.30 3.02
CA PHE A 19 -0.91 -8.60 1.99
C PHE A 19 0.46 -8.04 2.34
N ASN A 20 0.53 -6.85 2.92
CA ASN A 20 1.79 -6.22 3.29
C ASN A 20 2.49 -7.00 4.42
N VAL A 21 1.74 -7.43 5.44
CA VAL A 21 2.27 -8.26 6.53
C VAL A 21 2.73 -9.62 6.01
N VAL A 22 1.91 -10.31 5.21
CA VAL A 22 2.26 -11.61 4.64
C VAL A 22 3.53 -11.49 3.77
N CYS A 23 3.60 -10.49 2.90
CA CYS A 23 4.77 -10.26 2.06
C CYS A 23 6.02 -9.94 2.90
N GLY A 24 5.89 -9.16 3.98
CA GLY A 24 6.96 -8.90 4.93
C GLY A 24 7.48 -10.15 5.62
N ILE A 25 6.59 -11.07 6.02
CA ILE A 25 6.97 -12.37 6.60
C ILE A 25 7.83 -13.16 5.62
N PHE A 26 7.44 -13.24 4.34
CA PHE A 26 8.22 -13.94 3.32
C PHE A 26 9.61 -13.33 3.12
N ILE A 27 9.74 -12.00 3.17
CA ILE A 27 11.05 -11.34 3.10
C ILE A 27 11.90 -11.65 4.34
N LEU A 28 11.32 -11.59 5.53
CA LEU A 28 12.04 -11.94 6.76
C LEU A 28 12.52 -13.39 6.73
N LEU A 29 11.67 -14.32 6.29
CA LEU A 29 12.05 -15.72 6.09
C LEU A 29 13.19 -15.85 5.07
N ARG A 30 13.18 -15.05 3.99
CA ARG A 30 14.25 -15.04 2.99
C ARG A 30 15.57 -14.53 3.58
N ILE A 31 15.55 -13.46 4.37
CA ILE A 31 16.74 -12.93 5.06
C ILE A 31 17.27 -13.95 6.07
N LEU A 32 16.38 -14.60 6.82
CA LEU A 32 16.74 -15.67 7.75
C LEU A 32 17.32 -16.88 7.00
N ALA A 33 16.79 -17.24 5.84
CA ALA A 33 17.34 -18.31 5.01
C ALA A 33 18.76 -17.98 4.54
N ILE A 34 19.04 -16.74 4.11
CA ILE A 34 20.41 -16.31 3.77
C ILE A 34 21.34 -16.43 4.98
N ARG A 35 20.87 -16.00 6.16
CA ARG A 35 21.62 -16.09 7.43
C ARG A 35 21.93 -17.54 7.81
N VAL A 36 20.97 -18.44 7.68
CA VAL A 36 21.09 -19.87 8.01
C VAL A 36 21.97 -20.60 6.99
N SER A 37 21.79 -20.33 5.70
CA SER A 37 22.57 -20.95 4.62
C SER A 37 23.99 -20.39 4.48
N ARG A 38 24.36 -19.34 5.22
CA ARG A 38 25.65 -18.62 5.11
C ARG A 38 26.04 -18.26 3.67
N ARG A 39 25.03 -17.97 2.84
CA ARG A 39 25.24 -17.62 1.44
C ARG A 39 25.59 -16.14 1.34
N GLU A 40 26.48 -15.80 0.41
CA GLU A 40 26.81 -14.41 0.11
C GLU A 40 25.55 -13.65 -0.35
N PHE A 41 25.38 -12.43 0.15
CA PHE A 41 24.22 -11.59 -0.15
C PHE A 41 24.26 -11.21 -1.63
N TYR A 42 23.30 -11.70 -2.42
CA TYR A 42 23.28 -11.46 -3.85
C TYR A 42 22.55 -10.15 -4.15
N ILE A 43 22.91 -9.47 -5.23
CA ILE A 43 22.23 -8.24 -5.68
C ILE A 43 20.72 -8.49 -5.88
N ASP A 44 20.34 -9.71 -6.28
CA ASP A 44 18.94 -10.16 -6.39
C ASP A 44 18.16 -10.03 -5.07
N ASP A 45 18.77 -10.40 -3.94
CA ASP A 45 18.12 -10.27 -2.62
C ASP A 45 17.89 -8.81 -2.25
N GLY A 46 18.78 -7.91 -2.69
CA GLY A 46 18.63 -6.46 -2.55
C GLY A 46 17.46 -5.92 -3.38
N PHE A 47 17.30 -6.36 -4.62
CA PHE A 47 16.18 -5.95 -5.48
C PHE A 47 14.81 -6.38 -4.91
N ILE A 48 14.73 -7.55 -4.28
CA ILE A 48 13.50 -8.00 -3.61
C ILE A 48 13.13 -7.10 -2.44
N VAL A 49 14.10 -6.71 -1.59
CA VAL A 49 13.83 -5.81 -0.46
C VAL A 49 13.42 -4.42 -0.96
N PHE A 50 14.06 -3.93 -2.03
CA PHE A 50 13.70 -2.67 -2.66
C PHE A 50 12.29 -2.69 -3.29
N ALA A 51 11.94 -3.76 -4.00
CA ALA A 51 10.60 -3.94 -4.55
C ALA A 51 9.55 -3.96 -3.44
N TYR A 52 9.82 -4.63 -2.33
CA TYR A 52 8.93 -4.63 -1.17
C TYR A 52 8.80 -3.26 -0.51
N ALA A 53 9.89 -2.50 -0.38
CA ALA A 53 9.81 -1.12 0.12
C ALA A 53 8.87 -0.25 -0.73
N ASN A 54 8.88 -0.44 -2.06
CA ASN A 54 7.92 0.23 -2.95
C ASN A 54 6.47 -0.25 -2.72
N VAL A 55 6.25 -1.55 -2.52
CA VAL A 55 4.92 -2.09 -2.18
C VAL A 55 4.41 -1.50 -0.85
N VAL A 56 5.28 -1.33 0.15
CA VAL A 56 4.93 -0.69 1.42
C VAL A 56 4.55 0.79 1.21
N ALA A 57 5.32 1.52 0.40
CA ALA A 57 5.02 2.91 0.08
C ALA A 57 3.67 3.05 -0.64
N LEU A 58 3.39 2.17 -1.62
CA LEU A 58 2.11 2.13 -2.34
C LEU A 58 0.94 1.81 -1.40
N GLY A 59 1.15 0.87 -0.46
CA GLY A 59 0.18 0.55 0.58
C GLY A 59 -0.09 1.75 1.51
N GLY A 60 0.93 2.52 1.85
CA GLY A 60 0.79 3.77 2.61
C GLY A 60 -0.07 4.81 1.87
N VAL A 61 0.13 4.95 0.55
CA VAL A 61 -0.72 5.81 -0.30
C VAL A 61 -2.15 5.30 -0.35
N ALA A 62 -2.38 3.98 -0.41
CA ALA A 62 -3.72 3.41 -0.37
C ALA A 62 -4.45 3.72 0.95
N ILE A 63 -3.75 3.61 2.09
CA ILE A 63 -4.28 3.97 3.41
C ILE A 63 -4.61 5.47 3.46
N TRP A 64 -3.69 6.31 3.00
CA TRP A 64 -3.90 7.76 2.93
C TRP A 64 -5.10 8.12 2.06
N SER A 65 -5.25 7.51 0.89
CA SER A 65 -6.42 7.69 0.02
C SER A 65 -7.72 7.31 0.71
N CYS A 66 -7.77 6.19 1.44
CA CYS A 66 -8.97 5.79 2.18
C CYS A 66 -9.35 6.80 3.28
N VAL A 67 -8.34 7.35 3.99
CA VAL A 67 -8.56 8.39 5.02
C VAL A 67 -9.00 9.72 4.40
N ASN A 68 -8.57 10.04 3.17
CA ASN A 68 -8.97 11.24 2.42
C ASN A 68 -10.25 11.04 1.60
N GLY A 69 -11.04 9.99 1.89
CA GLY A 69 -12.40 9.86 1.37
C GLY A 69 -12.57 8.96 0.15
N LEU A 70 -11.57 8.15 -0.25
CA LEU A 70 -11.80 7.09 -1.24
C LEU A 70 -12.90 6.14 -0.72
N GLY A 71 -14.08 6.21 -1.32
CA GLY A 71 -15.23 5.35 -1.03
C GLY A 71 -16.42 6.04 -0.33
N LYS A 72 -16.31 7.27 0.17
CA LYS A 72 -17.48 8.02 0.67
C LYS A 72 -18.44 8.34 -0.50
N SER A 73 -19.75 8.30 -0.23
CA SER A 73 -20.76 8.63 -1.24
C SER A 73 -20.56 10.09 -1.70
N ALA A 74 -20.51 10.31 -3.02
CA ALA A 74 -20.16 11.58 -3.68
C ALA A 74 -21.04 12.79 -3.30
N ALA A 75 -22.12 12.58 -2.53
CA ALA A 75 -23.00 13.64 -2.03
C ALA A 75 -22.49 14.36 -0.77
N VAL A 76 -21.43 13.85 -0.10
CA VAL A 76 -20.84 14.44 1.12
C VAL A 76 -19.31 14.52 0.98
N LEU A 77 -18.83 15.04 -0.14
CA LEU A 77 -17.40 15.33 -0.36
C LEU A 77 -17.19 16.84 -0.37
N THR A 78 -16.34 17.33 0.54
CA THR A 78 -15.83 18.72 0.50
C THR A 78 -14.86 18.89 -0.67
N GLU A 79 -14.71 20.10 -1.23
CA GLU A 79 -13.85 20.41 -2.40
C GLU A 79 -12.42 19.86 -2.29
N TYR A 80 -11.88 19.77 -1.06
CA TYR A 80 -10.55 19.22 -0.80
C TYR A 80 -10.44 17.70 -1.06
N GLU A 81 -11.48 16.92 -0.71
CA GLU A 81 -11.53 15.47 -0.92
C GLU A 81 -11.67 15.11 -2.42
N ILE A 82 -12.33 15.99 -3.20
CA ILE A 82 -12.43 15.87 -4.67
C ILE A 82 -11.06 16.03 -5.32
N GLY A 83 -10.24 16.97 -4.83
CA GLY A 83 -8.87 17.18 -5.32
C GLY A 83 -7.94 16.00 -5.07
N ALA A 84 -8.11 15.30 -3.93
CA ALA A 84 -7.35 14.09 -3.63
C ALA A 84 -7.73 12.92 -4.56
N ALA A 85 -9.03 12.72 -4.82
CA ALA A 85 -9.53 11.71 -5.74
C ALA A 85 -9.09 11.97 -7.20
N ALA A 86 -9.10 13.24 -7.65
CA ALA A 86 -8.62 13.62 -8.98
C ALA A 86 -7.12 13.30 -9.17
N LYS A 87 -6.28 13.62 -8.18
CA LYS A 87 -4.84 13.30 -8.25
C LYS A 87 -4.56 11.81 -8.35
N VAL A 88 -5.34 10.97 -7.67
CA VAL A 88 -5.19 9.50 -7.76
C VAL A 88 -5.65 9.00 -9.13
N ARG A 89 -6.71 9.57 -9.71
CA ARG A 89 -7.16 9.24 -11.06
C ARG A 89 -6.13 9.61 -12.12
N ASP A 90 -5.60 10.82 -12.09
CA ASP A 90 -4.60 11.28 -13.07
C ASP A 90 -3.31 10.45 -12.98
N ALA A 91 -2.91 10.06 -11.77
CA ALA A 91 -1.79 9.13 -11.57
C ALA A 91 -2.07 7.75 -12.20
N SER A 92 -3.30 7.24 -12.10
CA SER A 92 -3.69 5.97 -12.73
C SER A 92 -3.68 6.05 -14.26
N ASP A 93 -4.17 7.15 -14.84
CA ASP A 93 -4.23 7.35 -16.29
C ASP A 93 -2.84 7.56 -16.90
N SER A 94 -1.86 8.01 -16.12
CA SER A 94 -0.47 8.19 -16.58
C SER A 94 0.34 6.88 -16.71
N VAL A 95 -0.20 5.77 -16.20
CA VAL A 95 0.45 4.45 -16.19
C VAL A 95 -0.14 3.50 -17.25
N SER A 96 -1.26 3.88 -17.89
CA SER A 96 -1.84 3.19 -19.07
C SER A 96 -1.29 3.72 -20.38
#